data_AF-A0A370MWI9-F1
#
_entry.id   AF-A0A370MWI9-F1
#
_cell.length_a   1.000
_cell.length_b   1.000
_cell.length_c   1.000
_cell.angle_alpha   90.00
_cell.angle_beta   90.00
_cell.angle_gamma   90.00
#
_symmetry.space_group_name_H-M   'P 1'
#
loop_
_entity.id
_entity.type
_entity.pdbx_description
1 polymer ?
#
loop_
_entity_poly.entity_id
_entity_poly.type
_entity_poly.pdbx_seq_one_letter_code
_entity_poly.pdbx_strand_id
1 'polypeptide(L)'
;MHQALKSGSLSCHGLVQQYLDRIHAYDKQGPALNAMLYMNPDALAQADEMDREFHRSGKLKPLQCIPTVLKDNYNTADMPTTAGSASLAGSRPTEDAFVVGRLKRSGAVILGKTNLQEFALGGVTVSSLGGQTKNPYDLKLTPGGSSGGTGAALAANFAAIGTGSDTANSLRSPASNNSLLIFP
;
A
#
# COMPACT_ATOMS: atom_id res chain seq x y z
N MET A 1 7.13 3.44 15.63
CA MET A 1 7.38 2.06 15.13
C MET A 1 8.77 1.56 15.49
N HIS A 2 9.87 2.12 14.97
CA HIS A 2 11.23 1.61 15.26
C HIS A 2 11.61 1.58 16.74
N GLN A 3 11.15 2.52 17.57
CA GLN A 3 11.35 2.45 19.02
C GLN A 3 10.75 1.18 19.63
N ALA A 4 9.53 0.80 19.21
CA ALA A 4 8.85 -0.41 19.68
C ALA A 4 9.54 -1.71 19.20
N LEU A 5 10.10 -1.69 17.98
CA LEU A 5 10.94 -2.80 17.48
C LEU A 5 12.23 -2.91 18.32
N LYS A 6 12.90 -1.79 18.59
CA LYS A 6 14.14 -1.75 19.38
C LYS A 6 13.94 -2.20 20.83
N SER A 7 12.82 -1.85 21.46
CA SER A 7 12.50 -2.28 22.82
C SER A 7 11.98 -3.71 22.89
N GLY A 8 11.69 -4.36 21.76
CA GLY A 8 11.07 -5.68 21.72
C GLY A 8 9.59 -5.70 22.15
N SER A 9 8.97 -4.54 22.36
CA SER A 9 7.53 -4.46 22.69
C SER A 9 6.63 -4.77 21.50
N LEU A 10 7.20 -4.82 20.29
CA LEU A 10 6.54 -5.20 19.06
C LEU A 10 7.55 -5.88 18.13
N SER A 11 7.18 -7.01 17.53
CA SER A 11 7.96 -7.63 16.46
C SER A 11 7.53 -7.13 15.09
N CYS A 12 8.38 -7.32 14.07
CA CYS A 12 8.05 -7.05 12.67
C CYS A 12 6.81 -7.84 12.25
N HIS A 13 6.79 -9.14 12.57
CA HIS A 13 5.63 -10.01 12.31
C HIS A 13 4.37 -9.44 12.95
N GLY A 14 4.42 -9.13 14.25
CA GLY A 14 3.26 -8.62 14.99
C GLY A 14 2.76 -7.29 14.45
N LEU A 15 3.65 -6.41 13.97
CA LEU A 15 3.29 -5.16 13.30
C LEU A 15 2.59 -5.43 11.97
N VAL A 16 3.17 -6.27 11.10
CA VAL A 16 2.61 -6.58 9.78
C VAL A 16 1.26 -7.30 9.90
N GLN A 17 1.14 -8.27 10.82
CA GLN A 17 -0.10 -8.98 11.08
C GLN A 17 -1.24 -8.02 11.46
N GLN A 18 -1.00 -7.06 12.36
CA GLN A 18 -2.01 -6.06 12.73
C GLN A 18 -2.54 -5.25 11.54
N TYR A 19 -1.67 -4.90 10.58
CA TYR A 19 -2.08 -4.21 9.37
C TYR A 19 -2.87 -5.13 8.43
N LEU A 20 -2.44 -6.38 8.26
CA LEU A 20 -3.16 -7.37 7.45
C LEU A 20 -4.55 -7.68 8.02
N ASP A 21 -4.66 -7.84 9.34
CA ASP A 21 -5.94 -8.04 10.04
C ASP A 21 -6.90 -6.87 9.79
N ARG A 22 -6.35 -5.65 9.84
CA ARG A 22 -7.11 -4.43 9.58
C ARG A 22 -7.58 -4.32 8.13
N ILE A 23 -6.72 -4.66 7.17
CA ILE A 23 -7.11 -4.73 5.76
C ILE A 23 -8.21 -5.76 5.57
N HIS A 24 -8.06 -6.96 6.14
CA HIS A 24 -9.04 -8.03 6.05
C HIS A 24 -10.42 -7.59 6.59
N ALA A 25 -10.44 -6.90 7.73
CA ALA A 25 -11.67 -6.44 8.36
C ALA A 25 -12.43 -5.36 7.58
N TYR A 26 -11.73 -4.50 6.82
CA TYR A 26 -12.31 -3.26 6.28
C TYR A 26 -12.24 -3.08 4.76
N ASP A 27 -11.32 -3.74 4.05
CA ASP A 27 -11.12 -3.46 2.61
C ASP A 27 -12.22 -4.07 1.74
N LYS A 28 -12.46 -5.38 1.89
CA LYS A 28 -13.49 -6.13 1.16
C LYS A 28 -14.69 -6.49 2.02
N GLN A 29 -14.51 -6.45 3.34
CA GLN A 29 -15.52 -6.73 4.35
C GLN A 29 -15.84 -5.44 5.11
N GLY A 30 -16.84 -5.50 6.00
CA GLY A 30 -17.27 -4.33 6.78
C GLY A 30 -17.70 -3.16 5.88
N PRO A 31 -17.03 -1.99 5.95
CA PRO A 31 -17.32 -0.82 5.10
C PRO A 31 -17.05 -1.07 3.61
N ALA A 32 -16.29 -2.11 3.25
CA ALA A 32 -15.93 -2.48 1.89
C ALA A 32 -15.36 -1.28 1.11
N LEU A 33 -14.20 -0.79 1.59
CA LEU A 33 -13.52 0.38 1.06
C LEU A 33 -12.97 0.18 -0.36
N ASN A 34 -12.71 -1.06 -0.76
CA ASN A 34 -12.14 -1.41 -2.08
C ASN A 34 -10.88 -0.62 -2.44
N ALA A 35 -9.99 -0.43 -1.47
CA ALA A 35 -8.72 0.27 -1.61
C ALA A 35 -7.60 -0.65 -2.11
N MET A 36 -7.66 -1.97 -1.90
CA MET A 36 -6.63 -2.93 -2.34
C MET A 36 -7.05 -3.69 -3.61
N LEU A 37 -6.11 -3.90 -4.54
CA LEU A 37 -6.27 -4.77 -5.73
C LEU A 37 -5.61 -6.14 -5.53
N TYR A 38 -4.43 -6.15 -4.90
CA TYR A 38 -3.64 -7.36 -4.71
C TYR A 38 -2.96 -7.31 -3.34
N MET A 39 -2.93 -8.44 -2.65
CA MET A 39 -2.25 -8.60 -1.36
C MET A 39 -0.96 -9.39 -1.55
N ASN A 40 0.14 -8.93 -0.97
CA ASN A 40 1.41 -9.66 -1.00
C ASN A 40 1.31 -10.91 -0.11
N PRO A 41 1.35 -12.14 -0.68
CA PRO A 41 1.26 -13.37 0.12
C PRO A 41 2.51 -13.60 0.99
N ASP A 42 3.65 -12.99 0.64
CA ASP A 42 4.93 -13.22 1.32
C ASP A 42 5.20 -12.20 2.43
N ALA A 43 4.27 -11.26 2.70
CA ALA A 43 4.50 -10.15 3.63
C ALA A 43 4.87 -10.60 5.06
N LEU A 44 4.22 -11.65 5.57
CA LEU A 44 4.53 -12.19 6.90
C LEU A 44 5.88 -12.93 6.91
N ALA A 45 6.17 -13.73 5.88
CA ALA A 45 7.44 -14.44 5.76
C ALA A 45 8.63 -13.44 5.66
N GLN A 46 8.44 -12.34 4.93
CA GLN A 46 9.39 -11.23 4.89
C GLN A 46 9.57 -10.58 6.27
N ALA A 47 8.49 -10.39 7.01
CA ALA A 47 8.54 -9.86 8.38
C ALA A 47 9.30 -10.79 9.35
N ASP A 48 9.08 -12.10 9.24
CA ASP A 48 9.78 -13.11 10.05
C ASP A 48 11.28 -13.15 9.77
N GLU A 49 11.69 -12.99 8.50
CA GLU A 49 13.10 -12.83 8.14
C GLU A 49 13.68 -11.54 8.72
N MET A 50 12.95 -10.43 8.63
CA MET A 50 13.37 -9.15 9.19
C MET A 50 13.56 -9.20 10.72
N ASP A 51 12.70 -9.91 11.45
CA ASP A 51 12.87 -10.15 12.89
C ASP A 51 14.14 -10.98 13.17
N ARG A 52 14.37 -12.06 12.41
CA ARG A 52 15.59 -12.88 12.53
C ARG A 52 16.86 -12.09 12.23
N GLU A 53 16.87 -11.28 11.17
CA GLU A 53 17.96 -10.38 10.83
C GLU A 53 18.23 -9.36 11.95
N PHE A 54 17.17 -8.79 12.52
CA PHE A 54 17.27 -7.82 13.60
C PHE A 54 17.83 -8.46 14.89
N HIS A 55 17.35 -9.64 15.28
CA HIS A 55 17.88 -10.38 16.42
C HIS A 55 19.37 -10.71 16.27
N ARG A 56 19.83 -11.05 15.06
CA ARG A 56 21.23 -11.36 14.80
C ARG A 56 22.13 -10.12 14.76
N SER A 57 21.64 -9.03 14.19
CA SER A 57 22.48 -7.85 13.87
C SER A 57 22.33 -6.68 14.83
N GLY A 58 21.21 -6.58 15.55
CA GLY A 58 20.81 -5.42 16.35
C GLY A 58 20.58 -4.14 15.53
N LYS A 59 20.55 -4.22 14.19
CA LYS A 59 20.51 -3.06 13.28
C LYS A 59 19.19 -3.00 12.53
N LEU A 60 18.57 -1.82 12.53
CA LEU A 60 17.42 -1.51 11.69
C LEU A 60 17.87 -0.75 10.44
N LYS A 61 17.38 -1.15 9.26
CA LYS A 61 17.42 -0.35 8.04
C LYS A 61 16.48 0.87 8.16
N PRO A 62 16.62 1.91 7.32
CA PRO A 62 15.84 3.15 7.45
C PRO A 62 14.32 2.97 7.44
N LEU A 63 13.82 1.97 6.72
CA LEU A 63 12.39 1.62 6.66
C LEU A 63 12.13 0.19 7.16
N GLN A 64 13.01 -0.37 7.99
CA GLN A 64 12.85 -1.74 8.51
C GLN A 64 11.44 -1.93 9.08
N CYS A 65 10.73 -2.93 8.56
CA CYS A 65 9.37 -3.32 8.99
C CYS A 65 8.29 -2.26 8.78
N ILE A 66 8.56 -1.18 8.06
CA ILE A 66 7.56 -0.14 7.82
C ILE A 66 6.53 -0.65 6.80
N PRO A 67 5.26 -0.85 7.20
CA PRO A 67 4.24 -1.41 6.31
C PRO A 67 3.88 -0.39 5.23
N THR A 68 3.97 -0.81 3.98
CA THR A 68 3.91 0.06 2.81
C THR A 68 2.97 -0.51 1.77
N VAL A 69 2.15 0.33 1.14
CA VAL A 69 1.31 -0.07 -0.01
C VAL A 69 1.71 0.69 -1.26
N LEU A 70 1.59 0.03 -2.42
CA LEU A 70 2.01 0.61 -3.69
C LEU A 70 0.80 0.88 -4.57
N LYS A 71 0.71 2.06 -5.19
CA LYS A 71 -0.25 2.27 -6.28
C LYS A 71 0.00 1.25 -7.39
N ASP A 72 -1.04 0.66 -7.95
CA ASP A 72 -0.92 -0.45 -8.92
C ASP A 72 -0.41 -0.05 -10.32
N ASN A 73 0.16 1.15 -10.46
CA ASN A 73 0.97 1.53 -11.62
C ASN A 73 2.48 1.56 -11.30
N TYR A 74 2.89 1.08 -10.13
CA TYR A 74 4.29 0.82 -9.79
C TYR A 74 4.61 -0.65 -10.08
N ASN A 75 5.63 -0.88 -10.92
CA ASN A 75 6.10 -2.24 -11.25
C ASN A 75 6.69 -2.93 -10.02
N THR A 76 6.36 -4.20 -9.89
CA THR A 76 6.83 -5.14 -8.87
C THR A 76 7.17 -6.45 -9.58
N ALA A 77 8.36 -7.01 -9.33
CA ALA A 77 8.74 -8.30 -9.89
C ALA A 77 7.98 -9.48 -9.24
N ASP A 78 7.52 -9.29 -8.01
CA ASP A 78 6.88 -10.30 -7.15
C ASP A 78 5.34 -10.21 -7.13
N MET A 79 4.76 -9.15 -7.71
CA MET A 79 3.30 -8.91 -7.72
C MET A 79 2.85 -8.34 -9.08
N PRO A 80 1.60 -8.56 -9.49
CA PRO A 80 1.09 -7.99 -10.74
C PRO A 80 1.05 -6.45 -10.69
N THR A 81 1.12 -5.84 -11.87
CA THR A 81 0.91 -4.39 -12.06
C THR A 81 -0.05 -4.18 -13.21
N THR A 82 -1.27 -3.78 -12.90
CA THR A 82 -2.40 -3.82 -13.84
C THR A 82 -2.94 -2.43 -14.20
N ALA A 83 -2.46 -1.38 -13.53
CA ALA A 83 -3.02 -0.04 -13.62
C ALA A 83 -4.54 0.01 -13.38
N GLY A 84 -5.09 -0.95 -12.64
CA GLY A 84 -6.52 -1.11 -12.36
C GLY A 84 -7.33 -1.64 -13.54
N SER A 85 -6.70 -2.01 -14.66
CA SER A 85 -7.41 -2.45 -15.85
C SER A 85 -7.53 -3.97 -15.92
N ALA A 86 -8.74 -4.46 -16.18
CA ALA A 86 -9.00 -5.86 -16.47
C ALA A 86 -8.21 -6.36 -17.69
N SER A 87 -7.90 -5.48 -18.65
CA SER A 87 -7.05 -5.81 -19.81
C SER A 87 -5.61 -6.20 -19.42
N LEU A 88 -5.15 -5.76 -18.24
CA LEU A 88 -3.82 -6.04 -17.71
C LEU A 88 -3.86 -6.97 -16.49
N ALA A 89 -4.96 -7.71 -16.25
CA ALA A 89 -5.09 -8.61 -15.09
C ALA A 89 -3.96 -9.67 -15.01
N GLY A 90 -3.38 -10.07 -16.16
CA GLY A 90 -2.25 -10.99 -16.25
C GLY A 90 -0.87 -10.35 -16.26
N SER A 91 -0.77 -9.01 -16.16
CA SER A 91 0.49 -8.28 -16.26
C SER A 91 1.40 -8.53 -15.05
N ARG A 92 2.53 -9.20 -15.30
CA ARG A 92 3.56 -9.51 -14.30
C ARG A 92 4.91 -8.95 -14.77
N PRO A 93 5.31 -7.76 -14.30
CA PRO A 93 6.63 -7.21 -14.59
C PRO A 93 7.75 -8.15 -14.14
N THR A 94 8.87 -8.15 -14.85
CA THR A 94 10.07 -8.94 -14.47
C THR A 94 10.98 -8.21 -13.49
N GLU A 95 10.78 -6.90 -13.31
CA GLU A 95 11.63 -6.03 -12.50
C GLU A 95 10.78 -5.07 -11.65
N ASP A 96 11.30 -4.76 -10.46
CA ASP A 96 10.76 -3.69 -9.63
C ASP A 96 11.01 -2.33 -10.30
N ALA A 97 10.04 -1.42 -10.21
CA ALA A 97 10.30 -0.01 -10.50
C ALA A 97 11.43 0.50 -9.57
N PHE A 98 12.22 1.46 -10.06
CA PHE A 98 13.38 1.99 -9.33
C PHE A 98 13.08 2.37 -7.87
N VAL A 99 11.96 3.06 -7.64
CA VAL A 99 11.51 3.47 -6.29
C VAL A 99 11.12 2.26 -5.43
N VAL A 100 10.44 1.26 -6.00
CA VAL A 100 10.05 0.03 -5.29
C VAL A 100 11.30 -0.72 -4.82
N GLY A 101 12.29 -0.89 -5.70
CA GLY A 101 13.56 -1.50 -5.33
C GLY A 101 14.27 -0.76 -4.20
N ARG A 102 14.22 0.59 -4.16
CA ARG A 102 14.79 1.38 -3.06
C ARG A 102 14.03 1.20 -1.74
N LEU A 103 12.69 1.14 -1.78
CA LEU A 103 11.86 0.87 -0.60
C LEU A 103 12.19 -0.51 0.00
N LYS A 104 12.18 -1.56 -0.83
CA LYS A 104 12.52 -2.93 -0.40
C LYS A 104 13.93 -3.01 0.18
N ARG A 105 14.94 -2.45 -0.50
CA ARG A 105 16.32 -2.40 0.01
C ARG A 105 16.46 -1.64 1.33
N SER A 106 15.59 -0.67 1.59
CA SER A 106 15.56 0.08 2.85
C SER A 106 14.81 -0.66 3.97
N GLY A 107 14.28 -1.86 3.72
CA GLY A 107 13.61 -2.70 4.71
C GLY A 107 12.09 -2.51 4.81
N ALA A 108 11.46 -1.78 3.88
CA ALA A 108 10.00 -1.63 3.87
C ALA A 108 9.32 -2.96 3.55
N VAL A 109 8.19 -3.25 4.23
CA VAL A 109 7.36 -4.42 3.92
C VAL A 109 6.22 -3.97 3.02
N ILE A 110 6.24 -4.43 1.76
CA ILE A 110 5.17 -4.11 0.82
C ILE A 110 3.99 -5.04 1.07
N LEU A 111 2.86 -4.49 1.54
CA LEU A 111 1.67 -5.26 1.87
C LEU A 111 0.81 -5.61 0.66
N GLY A 112 0.91 -4.84 -0.42
CA GLY A 112 0.11 -5.08 -1.61
C GLY A 112 0.03 -3.89 -2.57
N LYS A 113 -0.83 -4.04 -3.56
CA LYS A 113 -1.11 -3.08 -4.63
C LYS A 113 -2.46 -2.43 -4.38
N THR A 114 -2.51 -1.09 -4.37
CA THR A 114 -3.74 -0.32 -4.15
C THR A 114 -4.46 -0.06 -5.46
N ASN A 115 -5.78 0.06 -5.36
CA ASN A 115 -6.63 0.50 -6.45
C ASN A 115 -6.31 1.95 -6.85
N LEU A 116 -6.69 2.29 -8.06
CA LEU A 116 -6.46 3.58 -8.68
C LEU A 116 -7.59 3.87 -9.65
N GLN A 117 -7.72 5.12 -10.08
CA GLN A 117 -8.45 5.36 -11.32
C GLN A 117 -7.70 4.63 -12.45
N GLU A 118 -8.43 3.85 -13.25
CA GLU A 118 -7.85 3.06 -14.32
C GLU A 118 -6.91 3.88 -15.22
N PHE A 119 -5.71 3.36 -15.47
CA PHE A 119 -4.62 4.03 -16.20
C PHE A 119 -4.20 5.40 -15.65
N ALA A 120 -4.60 5.74 -14.42
CA ALA A 120 -4.47 7.07 -13.83
C ALA A 120 -5.24 8.19 -14.57
N LEU A 121 -6.29 7.85 -15.32
CA LEU A 121 -7.05 8.77 -16.17
C LEU A 121 -8.37 9.22 -15.51
N GLY A 122 -8.28 10.03 -14.45
CA GLY A 122 -9.44 10.60 -13.74
C GLY A 122 -9.28 10.68 -12.21
N GLY A 123 -10.34 11.12 -11.53
CA GLY A 123 -10.25 11.64 -10.16
C GLY A 123 -11.18 11.02 -9.11
N VAL A 124 -11.92 9.95 -9.44
CA VAL A 124 -12.86 9.31 -8.49
C VAL A 124 -12.33 7.99 -7.93
N THR A 125 -11.36 7.37 -8.62
CA THR A 125 -10.81 6.05 -8.30
C THR A 125 -11.85 4.95 -8.53
N VAL A 126 -12.17 4.78 -9.81
CA VAL A 126 -12.93 3.66 -10.35
C VAL A 126 -12.06 2.92 -11.36
N SER A 127 -12.02 1.59 -11.26
CA SER A 127 -11.26 0.74 -12.17
C SER A 127 -12.05 -0.49 -12.58
N SER A 128 -11.81 -1.03 -13.77
CA SER A 128 -12.52 -2.23 -14.23
C SER A 128 -12.11 -3.48 -13.44
N LEU A 129 -10.89 -3.52 -12.89
CA LEU A 129 -10.41 -4.64 -12.10
C LEU A 129 -10.87 -4.60 -10.64
N GLY A 130 -10.87 -3.42 -10.02
CA GLY A 130 -11.13 -3.25 -8.58
C GLY A 130 -12.47 -2.62 -8.22
N GLY A 131 -13.22 -2.12 -9.21
CA GLY A 131 -14.40 -1.31 -9.00
C GLY A 131 -14.07 0.06 -8.38
N GLN A 132 -15.06 0.65 -7.71
CA GLN A 132 -14.93 1.94 -7.05
C GLN A 132 -14.34 1.80 -5.65
N THR A 133 -13.28 2.57 -5.36
CA THR A 133 -12.80 2.81 -3.99
C THR A 133 -13.67 3.85 -3.29
N LYS A 134 -13.94 3.65 -1.99
CA LYS A 134 -14.73 4.56 -1.16
C LYS A 134 -13.85 5.36 -0.19
N ASN A 135 -14.32 6.53 0.21
CA ASN A 135 -13.65 7.34 1.22
C ASN A 135 -13.90 6.77 2.64
N PRO A 136 -12.85 6.52 3.46
CA PRO A 136 -13.03 5.98 4.81
C PRO A 136 -13.77 6.88 5.80
N TYR A 137 -13.81 8.20 5.57
CA TYR A 137 -14.51 9.16 6.42
C TYR A 137 -16.01 9.25 6.12
N ASP A 138 -16.39 9.06 4.86
CA ASP A 138 -17.80 8.97 4.43
C ASP A 138 -17.88 8.13 3.14
N LEU A 139 -18.52 6.97 3.23
CA LEU A 139 -18.63 6.00 2.13
C LEU A 139 -19.38 6.53 0.89
N LYS A 140 -20.08 7.67 1.01
CA LYS A 140 -20.76 8.34 -0.11
C LYS A 140 -19.85 9.29 -0.88
N LEU A 141 -18.69 9.64 -0.33
CA LEU A 141 -17.74 10.57 -0.93
C LEU A 141 -16.64 9.85 -1.71
N THR A 142 -16.07 10.55 -2.69
CA THR A 142 -14.89 10.09 -3.41
C THR A 142 -13.64 10.16 -2.53
N PRO A 143 -12.75 9.16 -2.57
CA PRO A 143 -11.43 9.25 -1.96
C PRO A 143 -10.49 10.17 -2.76
N GLY A 144 -10.97 10.82 -3.83
CA GLY A 144 -10.13 11.52 -4.81
C GLY A 144 -9.44 10.54 -5.75
N GLY A 145 -8.62 11.05 -6.66
CA GLY A 145 -7.93 10.21 -7.63
C GLY A 145 -6.83 10.94 -8.39
N SER A 146 -5.98 10.22 -9.12
CA SER A 146 -6.10 8.79 -9.40
C SER A 146 -5.53 7.86 -8.32
N SER A 147 -4.79 8.36 -7.33
CA SER A 147 -4.21 7.52 -6.25
C SER A 147 -5.17 7.30 -5.08
N GLY A 148 -6.48 7.25 -5.32
CA GLY A 148 -7.49 7.18 -4.26
C GLY A 148 -7.46 5.89 -3.45
N GLY A 149 -7.05 4.75 -4.03
CA GLY A 149 -6.84 3.53 -3.26
C GLY A 149 -5.72 3.68 -2.24
N THR A 150 -4.59 4.30 -2.61
CA THR A 150 -3.55 4.65 -1.65
C THR A 150 -4.06 5.62 -0.58
N GLY A 151 -4.80 6.67 -0.97
CA GLY A 151 -5.36 7.63 -0.02
C GLY A 151 -6.31 6.98 0.99
N ALA A 152 -7.27 6.19 0.50
CA ALA A 152 -8.20 5.46 1.34
C ALA A 152 -7.51 4.42 2.22
N ALA A 153 -6.54 3.68 1.69
CA ALA A 153 -5.76 2.70 2.45
C ALA A 153 -5.03 3.37 3.63
N LEU A 154 -4.35 4.49 3.41
CA LEU A 154 -3.61 5.17 4.48
C LEU A 154 -4.56 5.82 5.52
N ALA A 155 -5.65 6.47 5.10
CA ALA A 155 -6.63 7.01 6.05
C ALA A 155 -7.34 5.92 6.85
N ALA A 156 -7.55 4.74 6.25
CA ALA A 156 -8.05 3.58 6.95
C ALA A 156 -6.96 2.84 7.77
N ASN A 157 -5.72 3.34 7.81
CA ASN A 157 -4.57 2.73 8.50
C ASN A 157 -4.29 1.29 8.03
N PHE A 158 -4.33 1.05 6.71
CA PHE A 158 -3.91 -0.21 6.08
C PHE A 158 -2.41 -0.29 5.85
N ALA A 159 -1.71 0.85 5.92
CA ALA A 159 -0.25 0.92 5.92
C ALA A 159 0.20 2.21 6.59
N ALA A 160 1.49 2.28 6.92
CA ALA A 160 2.10 3.48 7.49
C ALA A 160 2.43 4.52 6.40
N ILE A 161 2.89 4.06 5.24
CA ILE A 161 3.22 4.89 4.08
C ILE A 161 2.72 4.22 2.80
N GLY A 162 2.61 4.98 1.72
CA GLY A 162 2.27 4.43 0.43
C GLY A 162 2.72 5.30 -0.72
N THR A 163 2.76 4.71 -1.92
CA THR A 163 3.13 5.43 -3.14
C THR A 163 1.90 5.87 -3.93
N GLY A 164 2.08 6.91 -4.73
CA GLY A 164 1.15 7.30 -5.77
C GLY A 164 1.85 8.16 -6.80
N SER A 165 1.19 8.37 -7.93
CA SER A 165 1.72 9.20 -9.02
C SER A 165 0.90 10.48 -9.14
N ASP A 166 1.53 11.59 -9.48
CA ASP A 166 0.86 12.88 -9.71
C ASP A 166 1.18 13.40 -11.11
N THR A 167 0.23 13.23 -12.03
CA THR A 167 0.29 13.80 -13.39
C THR A 167 -0.37 15.17 -13.46
N ALA A 168 -1.48 15.36 -12.74
CA ALA A 168 -2.25 16.60 -12.74
C ALA A 168 -2.63 17.01 -11.32
N ASN A 169 -3.21 16.12 -10.51
CA ASN A 169 -3.43 16.31 -9.07
C ASN A 169 -3.57 14.95 -8.34
N SER A 170 -3.00 13.90 -8.92
CA SER A 170 -3.31 12.51 -8.58
C SER A 170 -2.74 12.02 -7.25
N LEU A 171 -1.85 12.79 -6.61
CA LEU A 171 -1.50 12.62 -5.19
C LEU A 171 -2.24 13.63 -4.32
N ARG A 172 -2.27 14.90 -4.76
CA ARG A 172 -2.85 16.01 -3.98
C ARG A 172 -4.35 15.86 -3.71
N SER A 173 -5.13 15.43 -4.71
CA SER A 173 -6.57 15.22 -4.55
C SER A 173 -6.88 14.10 -3.55
N PRO A 174 -6.30 12.88 -3.66
CA PRO A 174 -6.46 11.88 -2.62
C PRO A 174 -5.97 12.32 -1.25
N ALA A 175 -4.85 13.03 -1.16
CA ALA A 175 -4.33 13.51 0.11
C ALA A 175 -5.30 14.48 0.79
N SER A 176 -5.85 15.44 0.04
CA SER A 176 -6.87 16.37 0.55
C SER A 176 -8.13 15.63 1.01
N ASN A 177 -8.64 14.70 0.21
CA ASN A 177 -9.90 14.01 0.49
C ASN A 177 -9.80 13.00 1.64
N ASN A 178 -8.59 12.54 1.97
CA ASN A 178 -8.34 11.55 3.02
C ASN A 178 -7.52 12.13 4.19
N SER A 179 -7.40 13.46 4.28
CA SER A 179 -6.69 14.14 5.38
C SER A 179 -5.24 13.65 5.59
N LEU A 180 -4.50 13.45 4.49
CA LEU A 180 -3.12 12.96 4.50
C LEU A 180 -2.11 14.05 4.13
N LEU A 181 -0.86 13.82 4.52
CA LEU A 181 0.29 14.58 4.06
C LEU A 181 0.96 13.85 2.89
N ILE A 182 1.50 14.62 1.94
CA ILE A 182 2.30 14.10 0.82
C ILE A 182 3.67 14.75 0.79
N PHE A 183 4.63 14.04 0.21
CA PHE A 183 5.96 14.54 -0.09
C PHE A 183 6.18 14.41 -1.61
N PRO A 184 6.50 15.52 -2.31
CA PRO A 184 6.73 15.52 -3.75
C PRO A 184 8.08 14.91 -4.14
#